data_AF-A0A2G5SRP4-F1
#
_entry.id   AF-A0A2G5SRP4-F1
#
_cell.length_a   1.000
_cell.length_b   1.000
_cell.length_c   1.000
_cell.angle_alpha   90.00
_cell.angle_beta   90.00
_cell.angle_gamma   90.00
#
_symmetry.space_group_name_H-M   'P 1'
#
loop_
_entity.id
_entity.type
_entity.pdbx_description
1 polymer ?
#
loop_
_entity_poly.entity_id
_entity_poly.type
_entity_poly.pdbx_seq_one_letter_code
_entity_poly.pdbx_strand_id
1 'polypeptide(L)' 'MFLLSFFLTLSWVADLIIIDEKWVSYSINMRKGQLIDKEYLALDVPEPKFCVKWGLLCIWWPFKGMESENF' A
#
# COMPACT_ATOMS: atom_id res chain seq x y z
N MET A 1 -26.47 23.80 12.57
CA MET A 1 -27.11 23.18 11.39
C MET A 1 -26.12 22.78 10.29
N PHE A 2 -24.83 22.54 10.61
CA PHE A 2 -23.80 22.16 9.63
C PHE A 2 -23.53 20.64 9.57
N LEU A 3 -23.78 19.92 10.67
CA LEU A 3 -23.51 18.48 10.77
C LEU A 3 -24.40 17.62 9.87
N LEU A 4 -25.70 17.94 9.78
CA LEU A 4 -26.64 17.14 8.98
C LEU A 4 -26.30 17.21 7.48
N SER A 5 -26.00 18.42 6.99
CA SER A 5 -25.57 18.66 5.61
C SER A 5 -24.26 17.94 5.30
N PHE A 6 -23.31 17.97 6.24
CA PHE A 6 -22.03 17.28 6.12
C PHE A 6 -22.17 15.75 6.03
N PHE A 7 -23.04 15.14 6.83
CA PHE A 7 -23.35 13.71 6.76
C PHE A 7 -24.05 13.31 5.45
N LEU A 8 -25.01 14.12 4.99
CA LEU A 8 -25.64 13.93 3.68
C LEU A 8 -24.61 14.01 2.54
N THR A 9 -23.67 14.96 2.60
CA THR A 9 -22.58 15.09 1.61
C THR A 9 -21.47 14.06 1.75
N LEU A 10 -21.45 13.21 2.77
CA LEU A 10 -20.49 12.09 2.84
C LEU A 10 -21.13 10.76 2.48
N SER A 11 -22.47 10.68 2.45
CA SER A 11 -23.20 9.45 2.08
C SER A 11 -22.86 8.97 0.67
N TRP A 12 -22.73 9.88 -0.31
CA TRP A 12 -22.38 9.51 -1.69
C TRP A 12 -20.96 8.92 -1.82
N VAL A 13 -20.07 9.22 -0.87
CA VAL A 13 -18.71 8.69 -0.85
C VAL A 13 -18.72 7.19 -0.49
N ALA A 14 -19.75 6.72 0.22
CA ALA A 14 -19.87 5.30 0.59
C ALA A 14 -20.04 4.38 -0.63
N ASP A 15 -20.63 4.88 -1.71
CA ASP A 15 -20.88 4.13 -2.94
C ASP A 15 -19.73 4.25 -3.97
N LEU A 16 -18.65 4.95 -3.61
CA LEU A 16 -17.56 5.24 -4.52
C LEU A 16 -16.61 4.03 -4.62
N ILE A 17 -16.32 3.61 -5.85
CA ILE A 17 -15.32 2.58 -6.15
C ILE A 17 -14.05 3.28 -6.60
N ILE A 18 -12.94 3.00 -5.91
CA ILE A 18 -11.61 3.49 -6.25
C ILE A 18 -10.91 2.45 -7.11
N ILE A 19 -10.18 2.92 -8.12
CA ILE A 19 -9.43 2.10 -9.07
C ILE A 19 -8.01 2.62 -9.07
N ASP A 20 -7.04 1.72 -8.96
CA ASP A 20 -5.62 2.05 -9.06
C ASP A 20 -4.84 0.96 -9.79
N GLU A 21 -3.79 1.39 -10.47
CA GLU A 21 -2.84 0.53 -11.16
C GLU A 21 -1.44 0.76 -10.62
N LYS A 22 -0.79 -0.33 -10.18
CA LYS A 22 0.53 -0.25 -9.58
C LYS A 22 1.45 -1.34 -10.10
N TRP A 23 2.66 -0.96 -10.49
CA TRP A 23 3.74 -1.91 -10.75
C TRP A 23 4.29 -2.46 -9.44
N VAL A 24 4.29 -3.78 -9.30
CA VAL A 24 4.81 -4.50 -8.13
C VAL A 24 6.01 -5.34 -8.57
N SER A 25 7.16 -5.12 -7.93
CA SER A 25 8.37 -5.91 -8.18
C SER A 25 8.29 -7.25 -7.47
N TYR A 26 8.77 -8.32 -8.13
CA TYR A 26 8.84 -9.65 -7.50
C TYR A 26 9.90 -9.74 -6.39
N SER A 27 10.93 -8.89 -6.44
CA SER A 27 11.91 -8.76 -5.35
C SER A 27 11.65 -7.47 -4.59
N ILE A 28 11.38 -7.60 -3.30
CA ILE A 28 11.26 -6.47 -2.37
C ILE A 28 12.60 -6.39 -1.62
N ASN A 29 13.61 -5.79 -2.26
CA ASN A 29 14.89 -5.51 -1.61
C ASN A 29 14.76 -4.24 -0.76
N MET A 30 14.07 -4.35 0.37
CA MET A 30 13.99 -3.25 1.34
C MET A 30 15.13 -3.37 2.35
N ARG A 31 15.88 -2.28 2.53
CA ARG A 31 16.81 -2.14 3.65
C ARG A 31 15.99 -2.11 4.95
N LYS A 32 16.13 -3.13 5.79
CA LYS A 32 15.55 -3.14 7.12
C LYS A 32 16.45 -2.33 8.06
N GLY A 33 15.87 -1.53 8.94
CA GLY A 33 16.61 -0.93 10.03
C GLY A 33 17.19 -2.03 10.92
N GLN A 34 18.49 -1.96 11.19
CA GLN A 34 19.18 -2.92 12.06
C GLN A 34 19.70 -2.15 13.27
N LEU A 35 19.41 -2.68 14.47
CA LEU A 35 20.09 -2.26 15.69
C LEU A 35 21.35 -3.11 15.79
N ILE A 36 22.50 -2.47 15.71
CA ILE A 36 23.81 -3.13 15.67
C ILE A 36 24.73 -2.41 16.65
N ASP A 37 25.52 -3.18 17.40
CA ASP A 37 26.56 -2.62 18.24
C ASP A 37 27.63 -1.93 17.40
N LYS A 38 28.27 -0.92 17.97
CA LYS A 38 29.15 0.04 17.26
C LYS A 38 30.32 -0.59 16.51
N GLU A 39 30.67 -1.83 16.86
CA GLU A 39 31.79 -2.59 16.30
C GLU A 39 31.39 -3.44 15.08
N TYR A 40 30.10 -3.54 14.77
CA TYR A 40 29.59 -4.38 13.70
C TYR A 40 29.03 -3.57 12.53
N LEU A 41 29.27 -4.08 11.32
CA LEU A 41 28.70 -3.53 10.09
C LEU A 41 27.29 -4.07 9.86
N ALA A 42 26.43 -3.21 9.31
CA ALA A 42 25.09 -3.61 8.85
C ALA A 42 25.19 -4.64 7.73
N LEU A 43 24.20 -5.53 7.67
CA LEU A 43 24.06 -6.43 6.53
C LEU A 43 23.80 -5.60 5.27
N ASP A 44 24.65 -5.78 4.26
CA ASP A 44 24.45 -5.13 2.99
C ASP A 44 23.27 -5.78 2.26
N VAL A 45 22.39 -4.93 1.71
CA VAL A 45 21.25 -5.38 0.92
C VAL A 45 21.55 -5.01 -0.52
N PRO A 46 21.67 -6.00 -1.43
CA PRO A 46 22.02 -5.73 -2.82
C PRO A 46 20.98 -4.81 -3.45
N GLU A 47 21.48 -3.79 -4.14
CA GLU A 47 20.65 -2.79 -4.81
C GLU A 47 19.63 -3.48 -5.74
N PRO A 48 18.35 -3.09 -5.69
CA PRO A 48 17.36 -3.64 -6.61
C PRO A 48 17.77 -3.29 -8.04
N LYS A 49 18.18 -4.30 -8.81
CA LYS A 49 18.52 -4.13 -10.23
C LYS A 49 17.28 -3.68 -11.00
N PHE A 50 17.36 -2.66 -11.85
CA PHE A 50 16.22 -2.19 -12.67
C PHE A 50 15.53 -3.27 -13.52
N CYS A 51 16.20 -4.40 -13.78
CA CYS A 51 15.72 -5.54 -14.55
C CYS A 51 15.05 -6.64 -13.70
N VAL A 52 14.41 -6.31 -12.57
CA VAL A 52 13.58 -7.29 -11.84
C VAL A 52 12.34 -7.62 -12.67
N LYS A 53 11.79 -8.83 -12.52
CA LYS A 53 10.43 -9.11 -13.00
C LYS A 53 9.43 -8.21 -12.26
N TRP A 54 8.45 -7.70 -12.99
CA TRP A 54 7.35 -6.88 -12.47
C TRP A 54 6.00 -7.51 -12.82
N GLY A 55 5.02 -7.32 -11.94
CA GLY A 55 3.61 -7.54 -12.25
C GLY A 55 2.87 -6.21 -12.22
N LEU A 56 1.90 -6.03 -13.12
CA LEU A 56 0.95 -4.93 -13.04
C LEU A 56 -0.22 -5.37 -12.16
N LEU A 57 -0.44 -4.66 -11.06
CA LEU A 57 -1.53 -4.89 -10.12
C LEU A 57 -2.62 -3.85 -10.40
N CYS A 58 -3.81 -4.33 -10.79
CA CYS A 58 -5.00 -3.49 -10.97
C CYS A 58 -5.97 -3.84 -9.83
N ILE A 59 -6.27 -2.90 -8.93
CA ILE A 59 -7.19 -3.11 -7.81
C ILE A 59 -8.35 -2.13 -7.90
N TRP A 60 -9.54 -2.65 -7.58
CA TRP A 60 -10.78 -1.93 -7.49
C TRP A 60 -11.33 -2.20 -6.09
N TRP A 61 -11.55 -1.16 -5.28
CA TRP A 61 -12.08 -1.34 -3.94
C TRP A 61 -13.09 -0.25 -3.57
N PRO A 62 -14.13 -0.59 -2.79
CA PRO A 62 -15.08 0.40 -2.30
C PRO A 62 -14.41 1.34 -1.29
N PHE A 63 -14.82 2.61 -1.27
CA PHE A 63 -14.33 3.59 -0.30
C PHE A 63 -14.55 3.17 1.15
N LYS A 64 -15.59 2.38 1.40
CA LYS A 64 -15.94 1.84 2.72
C LYS A 64 -14.87 0.91 3.32
N GLY A 65 -13.83 0.60 2.57
CA GLY A 65 -12.73 -0.27 2.98
C GLY A 65 -13.02 -1.71 2.61
N MET A 66 -11.96 -2.45 2.28
CA MET A 66 -12.01 -3.88 2.01
C MET A 66 -12.29 -4.57 3.35
N GLU A 67 -13.56 -4.84 3.67
CA GLU A 67 -13.88 -5.76 4.77
C GLU A 67 -13.26 -7.10 4.38
N SER A 68 -12.20 -7.50 5.10
CA SER A 68 -11.57 -8.79 4.90
C SER A 68 -12.55 -9.85 5.40
N GLU A 69 -13.41 -10.34 4.52
CA GLU A 69 -14.04 -11.63 4.72
C GLU A 69 -12.91 -12.67 4.69
N ASN A 70 -12.50 -13.09 5.87
CA ASN A 70 -11.56 -14.19 6.06
C ASN A 70 -12.12 -15.43 5.35
N PHE A 71 -11.43 -15.88 4.30
CA PHE A 71 -11.59 -17.22 3.73
C PHE A 71 -10.56 -18.18 4.33
#